data_AF-A0A8H6IFH9-F1
#
_entry.id   AF-A0A8H6IFH9-F1
#
_cell.length_a   1.000
_cell.length_b   1.000
_cell.length_c   1.000
_cell.angle_alpha   90.00
_cell.angle_beta   90.00
_cell.angle_gamma   90.00
#
_symmetry.space_group_name_H-M   'P 1'
#
loop_
_entity.id
_entity.type
_entity.pdbx_description
1 polymer ?
#
loop_
_entity_poly.entity_id
_entity_poly.type
_entity_poly.pdbx_seq_one_letter_code
_entity_poly.pdbx_strand_id
1 'polypeptide(L)'
;MATDPSQGILALPLELHLRIIRELHAPDVLSLGQRHVWEAALRATCRLNQLFEPSYYPLEDMDLPELQRAALEPWRRSASFALESRSNTASGDEDADASRNLLQKKIHLELDNEPSFEDVYIVPGGRYVLGMTQSLRTICLWDMGQTGKVPWDTMHDRLQPISIMRTTHGGIIWDMSAPKAVDITSFRFATIEITPMDICVYEVGPLPNVCSIREIANLRVNIQDLPGDLWLQGNNLVCVFSKGLIVWDFVESRYIAIQSRGSDVAKITTNGNLIIAWVGPDIGVWTIPPLKPLESPSSLDLSALHSEELADSIDFNTIRPDERSVWPTTSSSRLLGIPSHQTRWSTLFFIGVRRRSQWSALSLTLS
;
A
#
# COMPACT_ATOMS: atom_id res chain seq x y z
N MET A 1 -19.30 35.82 -36.83
CA MET A 1 -19.79 34.64 -36.08
C MET A 1 -19.24 34.75 -34.67
N ALA A 2 -20.11 35.01 -33.69
CA ALA A 2 -19.70 35.13 -32.30
C ALA A 2 -19.62 33.72 -31.71
N THR A 3 -18.44 33.31 -31.24
CA THR A 3 -18.24 32.07 -30.49
C THR A 3 -18.90 32.22 -29.13
N ASP A 4 -19.76 31.27 -28.78
CA ASP A 4 -20.50 31.25 -27.52
C ASP A 4 -19.53 31.24 -26.33
N PRO A 5 -19.52 32.28 -25.46
CA PRO A 5 -18.58 32.38 -24.34
C PRO A 5 -18.77 31.26 -23.29
N SER A 6 -19.89 30.51 -23.35
CA SER A 6 -20.14 29.37 -22.46
C SER A 6 -19.25 28.14 -22.75
N GLN A 7 -18.52 28.11 -23.87
CA GLN A 7 -17.60 27.00 -24.17
C GLN A 7 -16.21 27.14 -23.51
N GLY A 8 -15.88 28.26 -22.88
CA GLY A 8 -14.48 28.61 -22.54
C GLY A 8 -13.76 27.65 -21.60
N ILE A 9 -14.42 27.17 -20.54
CA ILE A 9 -13.82 26.22 -19.59
C ILE A 9 -14.07 24.78 -20.01
N LEU A 10 -15.29 24.45 -20.45
CA LEU A 10 -15.68 23.08 -20.80
C LEU A 10 -14.97 22.55 -22.05
N ALA A 11 -14.44 23.43 -22.90
CA ALA A 11 -13.63 23.05 -24.06
C ALA A 11 -12.16 22.74 -23.72
N LEU A 12 -11.73 22.92 -22.46
CA LEU A 12 -10.37 22.59 -22.08
C LEU A 12 -10.15 21.06 -22.11
N PRO A 13 -8.94 20.59 -22.48
CA PRO A 13 -8.55 19.21 -22.26
C PRO A 13 -8.76 18.77 -20.80
N LEU A 14 -9.06 17.49 -20.58
CA LEU A 14 -9.33 16.92 -19.26
C LEU A 14 -8.16 17.17 -18.29
N GLU A 15 -6.93 17.16 -18.79
CA GLU A 15 -5.72 17.40 -18.00
C GLU A 15 -5.70 18.81 -17.41
N LEU A 16 -6.16 19.81 -18.17
CA LEU A 16 -6.27 21.18 -17.67
C LEU A 16 -7.41 21.30 -16.68
N HIS A 17 -8.53 20.61 -16.89
CA HIS A 17 -9.59 20.52 -15.88
C HIS A 17 -9.09 19.93 -14.57
N LEU A 18 -8.33 18.83 -14.62
CA LEU A 18 -7.78 18.20 -13.40
C LEU A 18 -6.75 19.10 -12.71
N ARG A 19 -5.93 19.83 -13.48
CA ARG A 19 -5.00 20.81 -12.92
C ARG A 19 -5.73 21.99 -12.30
N ILE A 20 -6.77 22.52 -12.97
CA ILE A 20 -7.63 23.57 -12.44
C ILE A 20 -8.31 23.07 -11.16
N ILE A 21 -8.93 21.90 -11.15
CA ILE A 21 -9.55 21.29 -9.95
C ILE A 21 -8.54 21.10 -8.81
N ARG A 22 -7.28 20.76 -9.14
CA ARG A 22 -6.19 20.61 -8.17
C ARG A 22 -5.77 21.95 -7.56
N GLU A 23 -5.78 23.02 -8.34
CA GLU A 23 -5.36 24.37 -7.91
C GLU A 23 -6.54 25.21 -7.37
N LEU A 24 -7.78 24.85 -7.70
CA LEU A 24 -8.99 25.51 -7.23
C LEU A 24 -9.26 25.13 -5.78
N HIS A 25 -9.65 26.12 -4.98
CA HIS A 25 -10.19 25.86 -3.67
C HIS A 25 -11.49 25.04 -3.81
N ALA A 26 -11.69 24.06 -2.93
CA ALA A 26 -12.88 23.20 -2.91
C ALA A 26 -14.22 23.94 -3.20
N PRO A 27 -14.52 25.12 -2.64
CA PRO A 27 -15.73 25.88 -2.98
C PRO A 27 -15.87 26.30 -4.45
N ASP A 28 -14.77 26.63 -5.13
CA ASP A 28 -14.81 27.03 -6.55
C ASP A 28 -15.15 25.84 -7.45
N VAL A 29 -14.69 24.64 -7.07
CA VAL A 29 -15.02 23.39 -7.75
C VAL A 29 -16.50 23.02 -7.56
N LEU A 30 -17.07 23.28 -6.38
CA LEU A 30 -18.49 23.02 -6.08
C LEU A 30 -19.46 23.79 -7.00
N SER A 31 -19.02 24.90 -7.60
CA SER A 31 -19.81 25.67 -8.57
C SER A 31 -19.96 24.99 -9.93
N LEU A 32 -19.08 24.03 -10.26
CA LEU A 32 -19.17 23.18 -11.45
C LEU A 32 -20.21 22.09 -11.18
N GLY A 33 -21.50 22.46 -11.24
CA GLY A 33 -22.64 21.57 -10.95
C GLY A 33 -22.85 20.43 -11.97
N GLN A 34 -21.84 20.10 -12.77
CA GLN A 34 -21.94 19.10 -13.83
C GLN A 34 -21.44 17.74 -13.34
N ARG A 35 -22.32 16.73 -13.36
CA ARG A 35 -22.04 15.36 -12.90
C ARG A 35 -20.77 14.74 -13.50
N HIS A 36 -20.61 14.82 -14.83
CA HIS A 36 -19.49 14.20 -15.53
C HIS A 36 -18.12 14.79 -15.12
N VAL A 37 -18.08 16.07 -14.73
CA VAL A 37 -16.86 16.71 -14.20
C VAL A 37 -16.46 16.04 -12.88
N TRP A 38 -17.43 15.76 -12.01
CA TRP A 38 -17.20 15.11 -10.72
C TRP A 38 -16.87 13.62 -10.84
N GLU A 39 -17.45 12.90 -11.80
CA GLU A 39 -17.03 11.54 -12.12
C GLU A 39 -15.57 11.52 -12.61
N ALA A 40 -15.20 12.45 -13.49
CA ALA A 40 -13.82 12.56 -13.97
C ALA A 40 -12.85 12.95 -12.83
N ALA A 41 -13.27 13.85 -11.93
CA ALA A 41 -12.51 14.22 -10.75
C ALA A 41 -12.33 13.04 -9.78
N LEU A 42 -13.39 12.27 -9.52
CA LEU A 42 -13.32 11.07 -8.68
C LEU A 42 -12.35 10.05 -9.27
N ARG A 43 -12.46 9.73 -10.57
CA ARG A 43 -11.51 8.83 -11.25
C ARG A 43 -10.07 9.32 -11.18
N ALA A 44 -9.84 10.62 -11.30
CA ALA A 44 -8.52 11.22 -11.14
C ALA A 44 -8.00 11.12 -9.71
N THR A 45 -8.85 11.38 -8.71
CA THR A 45 -8.54 11.18 -7.29
C THR A 45 -8.18 9.72 -7.02
N CYS A 46 -8.94 8.76 -7.56
CA CYS A 46 -8.65 7.34 -7.41
C CYS A 46 -7.27 6.99 -7.98
N ARG A 47 -6.96 7.42 -9.21
CA ARG A 47 -5.64 7.21 -9.83
C ARG A 47 -4.51 7.84 -9.02
N LEU A 48 -4.68 9.08 -8.56
CA LEU A 48 -3.65 9.81 -7.81
C LEU A 48 -3.36 9.17 -6.45
N ASN A 49 -4.38 8.65 -5.78
CA ASN A 49 -4.27 8.07 -4.43
C ASN A 49 -4.21 6.54 -4.44
N GLN A 50 -4.06 5.91 -5.62
CA GLN A 50 -4.08 4.46 -5.80
C GLN A 50 -5.30 3.78 -5.16
N LEU A 51 -6.46 4.43 -5.21
CA LEU A 51 -7.72 3.87 -4.71
C LEU A 51 -8.33 2.96 -5.78
N PHE A 52 -8.93 1.87 -5.33
CA PHE A 52 -9.59 0.91 -6.18
C PHE A 52 -10.98 1.44 -6.58
N GLU A 53 -11.12 1.86 -7.85
CA GLU A 53 -12.34 2.47 -8.41
C GLU A 53 -13.63 1.66 -8.16
N PRO A 54 -13.65 0.30 -8.19
CA PRO A 54 -14.86 -0.48 -7.93
C PRO A 54 -15.43 -0.28 -6.52
N SER A 55 -14.65 0.31 -5.62
CA SER A 55 -15.14 0.77 -4.31
C SER A 55 -16.25 1.80 -4.41
N TYR A 56 -16.32 2.53 -5.52
CA TYR A 56 -17.32 3.57 -5.80
C TYR A 56 -18.35 3.14 -6.87
N TYR A 57 -18.28 1.90 -7.37
CA TYR A 57 -19.16 1.42 -8.43
C TYR A 57 -20.56 1.00 -7.92
N PRO A 58 -21.63 1.19 -8.73
CA PRO A 58 -21.67 1.97 -9.98
C PRO A 58 -21.67 3.46 -9.71
N LEU A 59 -20.94 4.22 -10.53
CA LEU A 59 -20.86 5.68 -10.37
C LEU A 59 -22.22 6.32 -10.68
N GLU A 60 -22.99 5.73 -11.59
CA GLU A 60 -24.32 6.15 -12.04
C GLU A 60 -25.33 6.25 -10.88
N ASP A 61 -25.17 5.40 -9.86
CA ASP A 61 -26.05 5.35 -8.69
C ASP A 61 -25.66 6.38 -7.61
N MET A 62 -24.50 7.04 -7.75
CA MET A 62 -24.09 8.10 -6.83
C MET A 62 -24.79 9.41 -7.20
N ASP A 63 -25.39 10.10 -6.24
CA ASP A 63 -25.89 11.45 -6.49
C ASP A 63 -24.72 12.47 -6.61
N LEU A 64 -25.01 13.68 -7.08
CA LEU A 64 -23.98 14.71 -7.26
C LEU A 64 -23.24 15.04 -5.93
N PRO A 65 -23.94 15.22 -4.79
CA PRO A 65 -23.28 15.38 -3.49
C PRO A 65 -22.38 14.20 -3.08
N GLU A 66 -22.77 12.96 -3.35
CA GLU A 66 -21.97 11.75 -3.10
C GLU A 66 -20.70 11.74 -3.95
N LEU A 67 -20.80 12.03 -5.26
CA LEU A 67 -19.64 12.15 -6.15
C LEU A 67 -18.66 13.22 -5.67
N GLN A 68 -19.19 14.39 -5.30
CA GLN A 68 -18.40 15.49 -4.72
C GLN A 68 -17.68 15.07 -3.44
N ARG A 69 -18.41 14.40 -2.53
CA ARG A 69 -17.86 13.92 -1.27
C ARG A 69 -16.75 12.91 -1.52
N ALA A 70 -16.99 11.90 -2.35
CA ALA A 70 -16.02 10.85 -2.66
C ALA A 70 -14.76 11.40 -3.33
N ALA A 71 -14.90 12.34 -4.28
CA ALA A 71 -13.77 12.93 -5.00
C ALA A 71 -12.86 13.78 -4.07
N LEU A 72 -13.45 14.42 -3.05
CA LEU A 72 -12.75 15.30 -2.12
C LEU A 72 -12.31 14.63 -0.82
N GLU A 73 -12.86 13.46 -0.49
CA GLU A 73 -12.64 12.81 0.80
C GLU A 73 -11.16 12.48 1.08
N PRO A 74 -10.37 11.93 0.14
CA PRO A 74 -8.96 11.65 0.41
C PRO A 74 -8.18 12.90 0.82
N TRP A 75 -8.46 14.03 0.18
CA TRP A 75 -7.87 15.33 0.51
C TRP A 75 -8.31 15.80 1.89
N ARG A 76 -9.62 15.74 2.20
CA ARG A 76 -10.15 16.12 3.52
C ARG A 76 -9.51 15.30 4.64
N ARG A 77 -9.44 13.98 4.47
CA ARG A 77 -8.81 13.09 5.45
C ARG A 77 -7.32 13.42 5.61
N SER A 78 -6.59 13.61 4.50
CA SER A 78 -5.15 13.97 4.56
C SER A 78 -4.91 15.30 5.29
N ALA A 79 -5.79 16.29 5.08
CA ALA A 79 -5.72 17.57 5.78
C ALA A 79 -6.05 17.43 7.27
N SER A 80 -7.04 16.63 7.65
CA SER A 80 -7.35 16.33 9.05
C SER A 80 -6.16 15.68 9.77
N PHE A 81 -5.53 14.68 9.15
CA PHE A 81 -4.33 14.05 9.71
C PHE A 81 -3.16 15.03 9.87
N ALA A 82 -2.99 15.97 8.93
CA ALA A 82 -1.97 17.02 9.03
C ALA A 82 -2.26 18.03 10.15
N LEU A 83 -3.51 18.21 10.56
CA LEU A 83 -3.90 19.06 11.69
C LEU A 83 -3.74 18.31 13.03
N GLU A 84 -4.19 17.06 13.12
CA GLU A 84 -4.05 16.22 14.32
C GLU A 84 -2.58 15.98 14.70
N SER A 85 -1.71 15.77 13.71
CA SER A 85 -0.27 15.63 13.94
C SER A 85 0.38 16.88 14.51
N ARG A 86 -0.19 18.08 14.29
CA ARG A 86 0.31 19.34 14.87
C ARG A 86 -0.17 19.57 16.29
N SER A 87 -1.39 19.15 16.63
CA SER A 87 -1.91 19.30 17.99
C SER A 87 -1.16 18.43 18.99
N ASN A 88 -0.75 17.22 18.58
CA ASN A 88 -0.11 16.26 19.48
C ASN A 88 1.35 16.61 19.82
N THR A 89 2.00 17.50 19.07
CA THR A 89 3.37 17.94 19.38
C THR A 89 3.47 19.02 20.47
N ALA A 90 2.35 19.59 20.92
CA ALA A 90 2.34 20.69 21.90
C ALA A 90 2.14 20.20 23.35
N SER A 91 1.54 19.03 23.56
CA SER A 91 1.44 18.40 24.87
C SER A 91 2.59 17.41 25.01
N GLY A 92 3.62 17.76 25.78
CA GLY A 92 4.75 16.88 26.12
C GLY A 92 4.38 15.70 27.02
N ASP A 93 3.18 15.13 26.84
CA ASP A 93 2.72 13.94 27.55
C ASP A 93 3.14 12.69 26.78
N GLU A 94 3.82 11.79 27.50
CA GLU A 94 4.48 10.58 27.02
C GLU A 94 3.52 9.47 26.53
N ASP A 95 2.22 9.74 26.39
CA ASP A 95 1.18 8.76 26.01
C ASP A 95 0.99 8.61 24.48
N ALA A 96 2.09 8.71 23.71
CA ALA A 96 2.09 8.59 22.25
C ALA A 96 1.72 7.19 21.72
N ASP A 97 1.51 6.20 22.59
CA ASP A 97 1.23 4.81 22.20
C ASP A 97 -0.27 4.55 21.91
N ALA A 98 -1.18 5.41 22.37
CA ALA A 98 -2.63 5.19 22.20
C ALA A 98 -3.14 5.48 20.78
N SER A 99 -2.62 6.51 20.10
CA SER A 99 -3.11 6.92 18.76
C SER A 99 -2.65 6.00 17.63
N ARG A 100 -1.61 5.17 17.84
CA ARG A 100 -1.14 4.20 16.83
C ARG A 100 -2.05 2.96 16.72
N ASN A 101 -2.90 2.70 17.71
CA ASN A 101 -3.73 1.49 17.78
C ASN A 101 -5.08 1.60 17.03
N LEU A 102 -5.45 2.76 16.50
CA LEU A 102 -6.78 2.97 15.88
C LEU A 102 -6.97 2.28 14.52
N LEU A 103 -5.90 1.84 13.85
CA LEU A 103 -5.98 1.14 12.56
C LEU A 103 -5.97 -0.40 12.68
N GLN A 104 -5.91 -0.95 13.90
CA GLN A 104 -5.88 -2.41 14.15
C GLN A 104 -7.06 -2.89 15.00
N LYS A 105 -8.28 -2.47 14.65
CA LYS A 105 -9.45 -3.17 15.20
C LYS A 105 -9.55 -4.53 14.51
N LYS A 106 -9.13 -5.59 15.20
CA LYS A 106 -9.26 -6.98 14.73
C LYS A 106 -10.74 -7.28 14.50
N ILE A 107 -11.16 -7.27 13.23
CA ILE A 107 -12.52 -7.65 12.83
C ILE A 107 -12.61 -9.17 13.04
N HIS A 108 -13.44 -9.60 13.99
CA HIS A 108 -13.82 -11.00 14.11
C HIS A 108 -14.87 -11.25 13.03
N LEU A 109 -14.41 -11.78 11.91
CA LEU A 109 -15.30 -12.44 10.96
C LEU A 109 -15.39 -13.89 11.44
N GLU A 110 -16.60 -14.41 11.59
CA GLU A 110 -16.83 -15.81 11.91
C GLU A 110 -17.15 -16.51 10.59
N LEU A 111 -16.28 -17.40 10.13
CA LEU A 111 -16.64 -18.37 9.11
C LEU A 111 -17.12 -19.61 9.84
N ASP A 112 -18.26 -20.17 9.44
CA ASP A 112 -18.78 -21.42 10.02
C ASP A 112 -17.66 -22.48 9.98
N ASN A 113 -17.16 -22.86 11.17
CA ASN A 113 -16.07 -23.81 11.44
C ASN A 113 -14.60 -23.30 11.36
N GLU A 114 -14.31 -22.02 11.13
CA GLU A 114 -12.95 -21.47 11.27
C GLU A 114 -12.95 -20.17 12.12
N PRO A 115 -12.52 -20.22 13.40
CA PRO A 115 -12.90 -19.20 14.37
C PRO A 115 -12.06 -17.91 14.41
N SER A 116 -11.09 -17.66 13.53
CA SER A 116 -10.55 -16.29 13.38
C SER A 116 -9.73 -16.03 12.11
N PHE A 117 -9.41 -14.75 11.91
CA PHE A 117 -8.49 -14.26 10.88
C PHE A 117 -7.18 -13.81 11.54
N GLU A 118 -6.06 -14.12 10.90
CA GLU A 118 -4.72 -13.69 11.35
C GLU A 118 -4.31 -12.37 10.71
N ASP A 119 -4.48 -12.27 9.39
CA ASP A 119 -4.23 -11.05 8.63
C ASP A 119 -5.49 -10.58 7.91
N VAL A 120 -5.77 -9.28 8.02
CA VAL A 120 -6.88 -8.63 7.36
C VAL A 120 -6.40 -7.31 6.76
N TYR A 121 -6.61 -7.16 5.47
CA TYR A 121 -6.28 -5.96 4.71
C TYR A 121 -7.52 -5.37 4.07
N ILE A 122 -7.67 -4.06 4.22
CA ILE A 122 -8.68 -3.30 3.48
C ILE A 122 -8.08 -2.94 2.12
N VAL A 123 -8.75 -3.32 1.04
CA VAL A 123 -8.36 -2.94 -0.33
C VAL A 123 -8.48 -1.42 -0.45
N PRO A 124 -7.51 -0.72 -1.08
CA PRO A 124 -7.56 0.73 -1.24
C PRO A 124 -8.93 1.20 -1.76
N GLY A 125 -9.57 2.16 -1.10
CA GLY A 125 -10.96 2.57 -1.43
C GLY A 125 -12.01 2.01 -0.47
N GLY A 126 -11.71 0.96 0.29
CA GLY A 126 -12.43 0.60 1.51
C GLY A 126 -13.60 -0.37 1.36
N ARG A 127 -14.01 -0.72 0.14
CA ARG A 127 -15.15 -1.62 -0.12
C ARG A 127 -14.82 -3.08 0.10
N TYR A 128 -13.64 -3.51 -0.32
CA TYR A 128 -13.26 -4.92 -0.26
C TYR A 128 -12.31 -5.17 0.90
N VAL A 129 -12.45 -6.33 1.52
CA VAL A 129 -11.57 -6.82 2.58
C VAL A 129 -10.94 -8.11 2.09
N LEU A 130 -9.62 -8.20 2.18
CA LEU A 130 -8.87 -9.42 1.94
C LEU A 130 -8.39 -9.95 3.29
N GLY A 131 -8.47 -11.25 3.51
CA GLY A 131 -8.07 -11.81 4.80
C GLY A 131 -7.68 -13.26 4.71
N MET A 132 -6.85 -13.65 5.67
CA MET A 132 -6.30 -14.99 5.79
C MET A 132 -6.90 -15.69 7.00
N THR A 133 -7.38 -16.92 6.80
CA THR A 133 -7.98 -17.72 7.86
C THR A 133 -6.92 -18.19 8.87
N GLN A 134 -7.35 -18.58 10.06
CA GLN A 134 -6.50 -19.19 11.09
C GLN A 134 -5.74 -20.45 10.64
N SER A 135 -6.29 -21.20 9.69
CA SER A 135 -5.59 -22.37 9.14
C SER A 135 -4.38 -21.97 8.28
N LEU A 136 -4.24 -20.68 7.96
CA LEU A 136 -3.18 -20.09 7.15
C LEU A 136 -3.06 -20.74 5.78
N ARG A 137 -4.13 -21.36 5.29
CA ARG A 137 -4.15 -22.05 4.00
C ARG A 137 -5.20 -21.50 3.07
N THR A 138 -6.02 -20.58 3.57
CA THR A 138 -7.16 -20.03 2.85
C THR A 138 -7.12 -18.52 2.89
N ILE A 139 -7.29 -17.92 1.72
CA ILE A 139 -7.46 -16.49 1.52
C ILE A 139 -8.91 -16.25 1.12
N CYS A 140 -9.54 -15.32 1.80
CA CYS A 140 -10.92 -14.96 1.60
C CYS A 140 -11.01 -13.48 1.21
N LEU A 141 -12.00 -13.17 0.39
CA LEU A 141 -12.30 -11.82 -0.06
C LEU A 141 -13.77 -11.53 0.21
N TRP A 142 -14.04 -10.41 0.86
CA TRP A 142 -15.40 -9.94 1.17
C TRP A 142 -15.68 -8.62 0.45
N ASP A 143 -16.93 -8.43 0.04
CA ASP A 143 -17.47 -7.13 -0.38
C ASP A 143 -18.31 -6.55 0.76
N MET A 144 -17.82 -5.48 1.37
CA MET A 144 -18.49 -4.77 2.45
C MET A 144 -19.61 -3.85 1.93
N GLY A 145 -19.76 -3.75 0.62
CA GLY A 145 -20.67 -2.84 -0.05
C GLY A 145 -20.23 -1.38 0.02
N GLN A 146 -21.12 -0.48 -0.41
CA GLN A 146 -20.90 0.96 -0.28
C GLN A 146 -21.07 1.37 1.18
N THR A 147 -20.03 1.98 1.74
CA THR A 147 -20.03 2.45 3.14
C THR A 147 -21.15 3.47 3.35
N GLY A 148 -21.97 3.26 4.40
CA GLY A 148 -23.01 4.21 4.81
C GLY A 148 -24.39 4.05 4.18
N LYS A 149 -24.58 3.15 3.20
CA LYS A 149 -25.92 2.87 2.62
C LYS A 149 -26.63 1.67 3.25
N VAL A 150 -25.89 0.75 3.84
CA VAL A 150 -26.43 -0.50 4.41
C VAL A 150 -26.51 -0.37 5.93
N PRO A 151 -27.70 -0.52 6.55
CA PRO A 151 -27.82 -0.59 8.01
C PRO A 151 -26.97 -1.74 8.57
N TRP A 152 -26.25 -1.49 9.67
CA TRP A 152 -25.40 -2.49 10.33
C TRP A 152 -26.14 -3.80 10.63
N ASP A 153 -27.43 -3.73 10.96
CA ASP A 153 -28.25 -4.89 11.30
C ASP A 153 -28.43 -5.86 10.12
N THR A 154 -28.31 -5.38 8.88
CA THR A 154 -28.38 -6.21 7.66
C THR A 154 -27.00 -6.68 7.17
N MET A 155 -25.93 -6.25 7.84
CA MET A 155 -24.57 -6.55 7.42
C MET A 155 -24.21 -8.00 7.68
N HIS A 156 -24.70 -8.60 8.78
CA HIS A 156 -24.40 -9.99 9.15
C HIS A 156 -24.74 -10.99 8.04
N ASP A 157 -25.88 -10.82 7.38
CA ASP A 157 -26.30 -11.69 6.27
C ASP A 157 -25.43 -11.55 5.02
N ARG A 158 -24.65 -10.46 4.92
CA ARG A 158 -23.74 -10.15 3.80
C ARG A 158 -22.29 -10.51 4.06
N LEU A 159 -21.92 -10.94 5.26
CA LEU A 159 -20.52 -11.25 5.63
C LEU A 159 -20.02 -12.59 5.08
N GLN A 160 -20.62 -13.11 4.00
CA GLN A 160 -20.08 -14.27 3.30
C GLN A 160 -18.97 -13.83 2.34
N PRO A 161 -17.84 -14.56 2.28
CA PRO A 161 -16.78 -14.25 1.35
C PRO A 161 -17.29 -14.41 -0.09
N ILE A 162 -17.07 -13.39 -0.92
CA ILE A 162 -17.42 -13.42 -2.34
C ILE A 162 -16.43 -14.24 -3.17
N SER A 163 -15.24 -14.52 -2.60
CA SER A 163 -14.28 -15.46 -3.16
C SER A 163 -13.46 -16.10 -2.04
N ILE A 164 -13.19 -17.39 -2.17
CA ILE A 164 -12.34 -18.19 -1.29
C ILE A 164 -11.31 -18.88 -2.17
N MET A 165 -10.04 -18.76 -1.82
CA MET A 165 -8.92 -19.43 -2.48
C MET A 165 -8.12 -20.22 -1.45
N ARG A 166 -7.88 -21.49 -1.73
CA ARG A 166 -6.91 -22.29 -0.97
C ARG A 166 -5.54 -22.20 -1.64
N THR A 167 -4.48 -22.21 -0.84
CA THR A 167 -3.11 -22.23 -1.36
C THR A 167 -2.92 -23.40 -2.33
N THR A 168 -2.34 -23.11 -3.48
CA THR A 168 -2.11 -24.07 -4.57
C THR A 168 -1.01 -25.05 -4.22
N HIS A 169 0.00 -24.61 -3.45
CA HIS A 169 1.16 -25.41 -3.10
C HIS A 169 1.00 -26.18 -1.77
N GLY A 170 -0.17 -26.03 -1.10
CA GLY A 170 -0.48 -26.73 0.14
C GLY A 170 0.33 -26.25 1.36
N GLY A 171 1.15 -25.22 1.19
CA GLY A 171 1.93 -24.58 2.23
C GLY A 171 1.06 -23.75 3.18
N ILE A 172 1.65 -23.40 4.32
CA ILE A 172 1.09 -22.47 5.30
C ILE A 172 1.53 -21.07 4.86
N ILE A 173 0.59 -20.15 4.66
CA ILE A 173 0.87 -18.76 4.39
C ILE A 173 1.45 -18.13 5.66
N TRP A 174 2.69 -17.68 5.55
CA TRP A 174 3.43 -16.99 6.60
C TRP A 174 3.14 -15.49 6.62
N ASP A 175 3.09 -14.86 5.45
CA ASP A 175 2.83 -13.44 5.31
C ASP A 175 2.04 -13.15 4.03
N MET A 176 1.35 -12.02 4.02
CA MET A 176 0.59 -11.51 2.88
C MET A 176 0.82 -10.00 2.76
N SER A 177 1.17 -9.54 1.57
CA SER A 177 1.37 -8.11 1.31
C SER A 177 0.03 -7.36 1.30
N ALA A 178 0.06 -6.07 1.63
CA ALA A 178 -1.10 -5.20 1.41
C ALA A 178 -1.52 -5.18 -0.08
N PRO A 179 -2.84 -5.24 -0.39
CA PRO A 179 -3.34 -5.21 -1.76
C PRO A 179 -3.04 -3.87 -2.44
N LYS A 180 -2.69 -3.94 -3.72
CA LYS A 180 -2.35 -2.80 -4.57
C LYS A 180 -3.18 -2.81 -5.85
N ALA A 181 -3.86 -1.71 -6.15
CA ALA A 181 -4.58 -1.56 -7.40
C ALA A 181 -3.63 -1.68 -8.61
N VAL A 182 -4.02 -2.48 -9.60
CA VAL A 182 -3.29 -2.66 -10.87
C VAL A 182 -3.95 -1.82 -11.95
N ASP A 183 -5.26 -1.94 -12.05
CA ASP A 183 -6.10 -1.16 -12.95
C ASP A 183 -7.41 -0.74 -12.23
N ILE A 184 -8.37 -0.25 -13.00
CA ILE A 184 -9.67 0.23 -12.51
C ILE A 184 -10.61 -0.88 -12.00
N THR A 185 -10.28 -2.15 -12.22
CA THR A 185 -11.11 -3.33 -11.91
C THR A 185 -10.35 -4.47 -11.25
N SER A 186 -9.01 -4.40 -11.19
CA SER A 186 -8.18 -5.42 -10.56
C SER A 186 -7.17 -4.87 -9.55
N PHE A 187 -6.84 -5.70 -8.55
CA PHE A 187 -5.75 -5.45 -7.63
C PHE A 187 -4.90 -6.71 -7.46
N ARG A 188 -3.65 -6.54 -7.03
CA ARG A 188 -2.72 -7.63 -6.73
C ARG A 188 -2.33 -7.64 -5.27
N PHE A 189 -1.96 -8.81 -4.79
CA PHE A 189 -1.27 -9.01 -3.53
C PHE A 189 -0.31 -10.19 -3.68
N ALA A 190 0.62 -10.34 -2.74
CA ALA A 190 1.56 -11.45 -2.70
C ALA A 190 1.45 -12.18 -1.37
N THR A 191 1.85 -13.45 -1.36
CA THR A 191 2.00 -14.26 -0.15
C THR A 191 3.35 -14.96 -0.12
N ILE A 192 3.78 -15.34 1.08
CA ILE A 192 4.84 -16.33 1.27
C ILE A 192 4.20 -17.56 1.89
N GLU A 193 4.31 -18.68 1.21
CA GLU A 193 3.94 -19.99 1.74
C GLU A 193 5.21 -20.67 2.26
N ILE A 194 5.16 -21.28 3.44
CA ILE A 194 6.23 -22.11 4.00
C ILE A 194 5.91 -23.59 3.79
N THR A 195 6.95 -24.39 3.56
CA THR A 195 6.93 -25.85 3.32
C THR A 195 6.27 -26.30 1.99
N PRO A 196 6.90 -26.10 0.81
CA PRO A 196 8.17 -25.41 0.56
C PRO A 196 8.03 -23.88 0.60
N MET A 197 9.15 -23.15 0.62
CA MET A 197 9.14 -21.68 0.60
C MET A 197 8.79 -21.20 -0.82
N ASP A 198 7.53 -20.85 -1.02
CA ASP A 198 6.99 -20.38 -2.30
C ASP A 198 6.46 -18.94 -2.13
N ILE A 199 6.95 -18.03 -2.97
CA ILE A 199 6.45 -16.65 -3.04
C ILE A 199 5.44 -16.58 -4.19
N CYS A 200 4.18 -16.33 -3.86
CA CYS A 200 3.09 -16.30 -4.83
C CYS A 200 2.58 -14.88 -5.01
N VAL A 201 2.26 -14.49 -6.25
CA VAL A 201 1.58 -13.24 -6.57
C VAL A 201 0.23 -13.56 -7.15
N TYR A 202 -0.81 -12.95 -6.60
CA TYR A 202 -2.19 -13.14 -6.99
C TYR A 202 -2.78 -11.86 -7.54
N GLU A 203 -3.69 -12.00 -8.49
CA GLU A 203 -4.51 -10.94 -9.05
C GLU A 203 -5.98 -11.24 -8.77
N VAL A 204 -6.70 -10.22 -8.32
CA VAL A 204 -8.13 -10.25 -8.05
C VAL A 204 -8.83 -9.35 -9.05
N GLY A 205 -9.81 -9.91 -9.76
CA GLY A 205 -10.67 -9.17 -10.68
C GLY A 205 -10.98 -9.93 -11.97
N PRO A 206 -11.76 -9.33 -12.89
CA PRO A 206 -12.27 -7.96 -12.82
C PRO A 206 -13.49 -7.78 -11.89
N LEU A 207 -13.38 -6.87 -10.92
CA LEU A 207 -14.46 -6.48 -10.02
C LEU A 207 -15.31 -5.33 -10.64
N PRO A 208 -16.62 -5.24 -10.31
CA PRO A 208 -17.36 -6.06 -9.34
C PRO A 208 -18.01 -7.33 -9.93
N ASN A 209 -17.94 -7.54 -11.25
CA ASN A 209 -18.75 -8.53 -11.94
C ASN A 209 -18.23 -9.97 -11.78
N VAL A 210 -16.91 -10.17 -11.88
CA VAL A 210 -16.27 -11.49 -11.80
C VAL A 210 -15.19 -11.44 -10.74
N CYS A 211 -15.52 -11.93 -9.55
CA CYS A 211 -14.58 -12.02 -8.46
C CYS A 211 -13.87 -13.38 -8.49
N SER A 212 -12.63 -13.38 -8.98
CA SER A 212 -11.74 -14.54 -8.86
C SER A 212 -10.37 -14.10 -8.37
N ILE A 213 -9.82 -14.87 -7.44
CA ILE A 213 -8.42 -14.76 -7.03
C ILE A 213 -7.63 -15.73 -7.90
N ARG A 214 -6.72 -15.21 -8.73
CA ARG A 214 -5.90 -16.00 -9.66
C ARG A 214 -4.43 -15.82 -9.35
N GLU A 215 -3.71 -16.93 -9.22
CA GLU A 215 -2.25 -16.91 -9.17
C GLU A 215 -1.69 -16.48 -10.54
N ILE A 216 -0.84 -15.44 -10.55
CA ILE A 216 -0.23 -14.92 -11.78
C ILE A 216 1.28 -15.15 -11.85
N ALA A 217 1.93 -15.40 -10.70
CA ALA A 217 3.34 -15.75 -10.64
C ALA A 217 3.65 -16.54 -9.36
N ASN A 218 4.63 -17.43 -9.46
CA ASN A 218 5.16 -18.21 -8.35
C ASN A 218 6.69 -18.26 -8.46
N LEU A 219 7.36 -18.05 -7.32
CA LEU A 219 8.81 -18.18 -7.18
C LEU A 219 9.12 -19.08 -5.98
N ARG A 220 9.60 -20.29 -6.27
CA ARG A 220 10.16 -21.17 -5.24
C ARG A 220 11.53 -20.69 -4.82
N VAL A 221 11.69 -20.38 -3.55
CA VAL A 221 12.96 -19.90 -3.00
C VAL A 221 13.58 -21.01 -2.15
N ASN A 222 14.74 -21.52 -2.56
CA ASN A 222 15.51 -22.44 -1.74
C ASN A 222 16.38 -21.63 -0.75
N ILE A 223 15.83 -21.35 0.42
CA ILE A 223 16.53 -20.67 1.51
C ILE A 223 16.19 -21.32 2.85
N GLN A 224 17.18 -21.39 3.74
CA GLN A 224 17.01 -21.90 5.12
C GLN A 224 16.57 -20.81 6.11
N ASP A 225 16.45 -19.56 5.65
CA ASP A 225 16.11 -18.42 6.48
C ASP A 225 14.59 -18.25 6.57
N LEU A 226 14.13 -17.73 7.71
CA LEU A 226 12.73 -17.41 7.90
C LEU A 226 12.36 -16.17 7.08
N PRO A 227 11.17 -16.17 6.45
CA PRO A 227 10.69 -15.02 5.72
C PRO A 227 10.32 -13.87 6.66
N GLY A 228 10.66 -12.67 6.24
CA GLY A 228 10.29 -11.40 6.84
C GLY A 228 9.02 -10.85 6.20
N ASP A 229 9.01 -9.53 5.97
CA ASP A 229 7.88 -8.80 5.39
C ASP A 229 7.84 -8.90 3.86
N LEU A 230 6.63 -8.84 3.31
CA LEU A 230 6.35 -8.66 1.89
C LEU A 230 5.92 -7.25 1.52
N TRP A 231 6.48 -6.72 0.44
CA TRP A 231 6.09 -5.43 -0.12
C TRP A 231 5.91 -5.46 -1.64
N LEU A 232 4.69 -5.19 -2.10
CA LEU A 232 4.34 -5.15 -3.51
C LEU A 232 4.29 -3.71 -4.05
N GLN A 233 4.99 -3.44 -5.15
CA GLN A 233 4.96 -2.17 -5.89
C GLN A 233 4.97 -2.40 -7.40
N GLY A 234 3.80 -2.23 -8.05
CA GLY A 234 3.66 -2.46 -9.49
C GLY A 234 3.93 -3.92 -9.84
N ASN A 235 4.94 -4.15 -10.68
CA ASN A 235 5.42 -5.50 -11.03
C ASN A 235 6.58 -6.00 -10.15
N ASN A 236 7.07 -5.17 -9.23
CA ASN A 236 8.15 -5.53 -8.33
C ASN A 236 7.60 -5.98 -6.99
N LEU A 237 8.08 -7.12 -6.52
CA LEU A 237 7.89 -7.62 -5.17
C LEU A 237 9.20 -7.56 -4.41
N VAL A 238 9.18 -6.99 -3.21
CA VAL A 238 10.31 -7.06 -2.29
C VAL A 238 9.95 -8.02 -1.16
N CYS A 239 10.78 -9.04 -0.98
CA CYS A 239 10.65 -10.03 0.08
C CYS A 239 11.86 -9.93 0.99
N VAL A 240 11.63 -9.66 2.28
CA VAL A 240 12.70 -9.59 3.29
C VAL A 240 12.94 -10.98 3.86
N PHE A 241 14.19 -11.27 4.20
CA PHE A 241 14.62 -12.45 4.96
C PHE A 241 15.54 -11.98 6.09
N SER A 242 15.83 -12.85 7.05
CA SER A 242 16.72 -12.50 8.17
C SER A 242 18.10 -11.99 7.71
N LYS A 243 18.65 -12.55 6.62
CA LYS A 243 19.98 -12.22 6.11
C LYS A 243 20.00 -11.36 4.86
N GLY A 244 18.86 -10.79 4.44
CA GLY A 244 18.83 -10.03 3.20
C GLY A 244 17.43 -9.76 2.68
N LEU A 245 17.34 -9.42 1.41
CA LEU A 245 16.09 -9.24 0.70
C LEU A 245 16.21 -9.71 -0.75
N ILE A 246 15.07 -10.03 -1.36
CA ILE A 246 14.94 -10.26 -2.79
C ILE A 246 14.06 -9.15 -3.33
N VAL A 247 14.47 -8.54 -4.45
CA VAL A 247 13.57 -7.79 -5.31
C VAL A 247 13.30 -8.64 -6.55
N TRP A 248 12.03 -8.91 -6.83
CA TRP A 248 11.59 -9.75 -7.92
C TRP A 248 10.59 -9.02 -8.81
N ASP A 249 10.94 -8.79 -10.07
CA ASP A 249 10.00 -8.44 -11.12
C ASP A 249 9.36 -9.72 -11.63
N PHE A 250 8.13 -9.98 -11.16
CA PHE A 250 7.42 -11.22 -11.44
C PHE A 250 6.84 -11.28 -12.86
N VAL A 251 6.77 -10.15 -13.58
CA VAL A 251 6.29 -10.11 -14.98
C VAL A 251 7.44 -10.43 -15.93
N GLU A 252 8.60 -9.81 -15.70
CA GLU A 252 9.79 -10.02 -16.54
C GLU A 252 10.65 -11.22 -16.09
N SER A 253 10.24 -11.90 -15.00
CA SER A 253 11.01 -12.99 -14.37
C SER A 253 12.47 -12.60 -14.08
N ARG A 254 12.67 -11.39 -13.55
CA ARG A 254 14.00 -10.87 -13.18
C ARG A 254 14.07 -10.62 -11.69
N TYR A 255 15.24 -10.80 -11.10
CA TYR A 255 15.42 -10.61 -9.67
C TYR A 255 16.80 -10.03 -9.32
N ILE A 256 16.91 -9.54 -8.10
CA ILE A 256 18.19 -9.39 -7.42
C ILE A 256 18.03 -9.83 -5.96
N ALA A 257 19.03 -10.53 -5.45
CA ALA A 257 19.13 -10.86 -4.04
C ALA A 257 20.22 -9.98 -3.42
N ILE A 258 19.90 -9.31 -2.32
CA ILE A 258 20.79 -8.39 -1.62
C ILE A 258 20.98 -8.93 -0.21
N GLN A 259 22.22 -9.24 0.17
CA GLN A 259 22.53 -9.75 1.50
C GLN A 259 22.77 -8.59 2.49
N SER A 260 22.18 -8.67 3.69
CA SER A 260 22.44 -7.70 4.76
C SER A 260 23.65 -8.14 5.59
N ARG A 261 24.54 -7.19 5.93
CA ARG A 261 25.66 -7.45 6.85
C ARG A 261 25.16 -7.40 8.30
N GLY A 262 24.60 -8.52 8.77
CA GLY A 262 24.54 -8.84 10.20
C GLY A 262 23.51 -8.08 11.05
N SER A 263 22.52 -7.43 10.46
CA SER A 263 21.40 -6.85 11.20
C SER A 263 20.07 -7.22 10.56
N ASP A 264 19.12 -7.60 11.41
CA ASP A 264 17.76 -7.92 11.00
C ASP A 264 17.11 -6.66 10.43
N VAL A 265 16.56 -6.81 9.22
CA VAL A 265 15.74 -5.77 8.60
C VAL A 265 14.37 -5.82 9.25
N ALA A 266 14.03 -4.80 10.04
CA ALA A 266 12.79 -4.77 10.81
C ALA A 266 11.59 -4.35 9.97
N LYS A 267 11.81 -3.52 8.95
CA LYS A 267 10.75 -2.99 8.09
C LYS A 267 11.32 -2.53 6.76
N ILE A 268 10.52 -2.61 5.70
CA ILE A 268 10.84 -2.05 4.39
C ILE A 268 9.71 -1.19 3.82
N THR A 269 10.07 -0.25 2.98
CA THR A 269 9.19 0.41 2.01
C THR A 269 9.96 0.65 0.72
N THR A 270 9.24 0.77 -0.40
CA THR A 270 9.84 1.05 -1.70
C THR A 270 9.21 2.27 -2.35
N ASN A 271 10.04 3.02 -3.08
CA ASN A 271 9.61 4.14 -3.89
C ASN A 271 10.31 4.11 -5.25
N GLY A 272 9.69 3.41 -6.20
CA GLY A 272 10.25 3.25 -7.55
C GLY A 272 11.49 2.36 -7.51
N ASN A 273 12.66 2.93 -7.77
CA ASN A 273 13.94 2.23 -7.73
C ASN A 273 14.65 2.37 -6.37
N LEU A 274 13.99 2.87 -5.34
CA LEU A 274 14.58 3.02 -4.00
C LEU A 274 13.98 2.01 -3.02
N ILE A 275 14.84 1.36 -2.24
CA ILE A 275 14.48 0.59 -1.04
C ILE A 275 14.84 1.44 0.16
N ILE A 276 13.88 1.62 1.07
CA ILE A 276 14.11 2.24 2.37
C ILE A 276 13.83 1.16 3.42
N ALA A 277 14.83 0.82 4.22
CA ALA A 277 14.70 -0.21 5.24
C ALA A 277 15.17 0.30 6.60
N TRP A 278 14.49 -0.18 7.64
CA TRP A 278 14.90 0.03 9.02
C TRP A 278 15.76 -1.17 9.43
N VAL A 279 17.02 -0.90 9.75
CA VAL A 279 18.03 -1.91 10.08
C VAL A 279 18.52 -1.60 11.49
N GLY A 280 17.97 -2.29 12.48
CA GLY A 280 18.16 -1.91 13.89
C GLY A 280 17.63 -0.48 14.16
N PRO A 281 18.46 0.43 14.72
CA PRO A 281 18.07 1.83 14.96
C PRO A 281 18.20 2.72 13.72
N ASP A 282 18.85 2.24 12.65
CA ASP A 282 19.22 3.03 11.50
C ASP A 282 18.22 2.90 10.36
N ILE A 283 18.15 3.93 9.51
CA ILE A 283 17.40 3.91 8.26
C ILE A 283 18.41 3.85 7.12
N GLY A 284 18.39 2.76 6.36
CA GLY A 284 19.15 2.65 5.13
C GLY A 284 18.29 2.96 3.91
N VAL A 285 18.92 3.57 2.91
CA VAL A 285 18.30 3.86 1.60
C VAL A 285 19.22 3.35 0.52
N TRP A 286 18.70 2.49 -0.36
CA TRP A 286 19.46 1.90 -1.46
C TRP A 286 18.75 2.09 -2.77
N THR A 287 19.52 2.21 -3.85
CA THR A 287 18.98 2.08 -5.20
C THR A 287 18.95 0.60 -5.57
N ILE A 288 17.82 0.14 -6.11
CA ILE A 288 17.65 -1.21 -6.65
C ILE A 288 18.59 -1.36 -7.85
N PRO A 289 19.62 -2.23 -7.79
CA PRO A 289 20.49 -2.48 -8.93
C PRO A 289 19.73 -3.13 -10.09
N PRO A 290 20.29 -3.14 -11.31
CA PRO A 290 19.65 -3.81 -12.44
C PRO A 290 19.37 -5.29 -12.14
N LEU A 291 18.11 -5.68 -12.30
CA LEU A 291 17.68 -7.05 -12.03
C LEU A 291 18.29 -8.04 -13.02
N LYS A 292 18.62 -9.25 -12.58
CA LYS A 292 19.15 -10.33 -13.44
C LYS A 292 18.02 -11.28 -13.84
N PRO A 293 18.02 -11.88 -15.04
CA PRO A 293 17.03 -12.89 -15.39
C PRO A 293 17.12 -14.10 -14.46
N LEU A 294 15.98 -14.69 -14.12
CA LEU A 294 15.94 -15.98 -13.43
C LEU A 294 16.48 -17.07 -14.36
N GLU A 295 17.39 -17.92 -13.85
CA GLU A 295 17.90 -19.08 -14.60
C GLU A 295 16.80 -20.13 -14.83
N SER A 296 15.86 -20.22 -13.89
CA SER A 296 14.68 -21.07 -13.96
C SER A 296 13.43 -20.24 -13.65
N PRO A 297 12.36 -20.33 -14.45
CA PRO A 297 11.23 -19.40 -14.39
C PRO A 297 10.47 -19.42 -13.06
N SER A 298 10.62 -20.47 -12.24
CA SER A 298 9.87 -20.66 -11.00
C SER A 298 10.73 -21.10 -9.83
N SER A 299 12.06 -21.03 -9.94
CA SER A 299 12.93 -21.43 -8.84
C SER A 299 14.17 -20.57 -8.73
N LEU A 300 14.49 -20.19 -7.50
CA LEU A 300 15.67 -19.43 -7.14
C LEU A 300 16.41 -20.13 -6.01
N ASP A 301 17.65 -20.51 -6.28
CA ASP A 301 18.54 -21.06 -5.26
C ASP A 301 19.41 -19.97 -4.64
N LEU A 302 19.09 -19.61 -3.39
CA LEU A 302 19.85 -18.61 -2.65
C LEU A 302 21.04 -19.22 -1.90
N SER A 303 21.16 -20.55 -1.86
CA SER A 303 22.30 -21.22 -1.21
C SER A 303 23.61 -21.01 -1.96
N ALA A 304 23.54 -20.83 -3.28
CA ALA A 304 24.69 -20.65 -4.16
C ALA A 304 25.10 -19.18 -4.34
N LEU A 305 24.30 -18.23 -3.85
CA LEU A 305 24.57 -16.80 -3.98
C LEU A 305 25.83 -16.45 -3.20
N HIS A 306 26.96 -16.49 -3.92
CA HIS A 306 28.17 -15.81 -3.55
C HIS A 306 27.79 -14.34 -3.40
N SER A 307 28.04 -13.80 -2.21
CA SER A 307 27.76 -12.42 -1.86
C SER A 307 28.17 -11.48 -2.99
N GLU A 308 27.22 -11.04 -3.82
CA GLU A 308 27.30 -9.68 -4.32
C GLU A 308 27.11 -8.83 -3.08
N GLU A 309 28.25 -8.63 -2.42
CA GLU A 309 28.37 -7.71 -1.33
C GLU A 309 27.77 -6.39 -1.81
N LEU A 310 27.02 -5.72 -0.95
CA LEU A 310 26.88 -4.26 -1.05
C LEU A 310 28.31 -3.70 -0.95
N ALA A 311 29.03 -3.74 -2.08
CA ALA A 311 30.48 -3.57 -2.15
C ALA A 311 30.90 -2.13 -1.88
N ASP A 312 29.93 -1.22 -1.77
CA ASP A 312 30.10 0.06 -1.15
C ASP A 312 29.19 0.10 0.07
N SER A 313 29.79 -0.04 1.26
CA SER A 313 29.24 0.57 2.45
C SER A 313 29.15 2.07 2.15
N ILE A 314 28.01 2.50 1.59
CA ILE A 314 27.56 3.88 1.77
C ILE A 314 27.56 4.02 3.28
N ASP A 315 28.51 4.82 3.79
CA ASP A 315 28.56 5.26 5.16
C ASP A 315 27.12 5.47 5.60
N PHE A 316 26.72 4.84 6.69
CA PHE A 316 25.57 5.30 7.43
C PHE A 316 25.93 6.72 7.84
N ASN A 317 25.75 7.70 6.94
CA ASN A 317 25.52 9.09 7.31
C ASN A 317 24.21 9.01 8.04
N THR A 318 24.35 8.64 9.31
CA THR A 318 23.34 8.58 10.31
C THR A 318 22.72 9.96 10.21
N ILE A 319 21.53 10.06 9.63
CA ILE A 319 20.69 11.21 9.90
C ILE A 319 20.27 10.99 11.35
N ARG A 320 21.19 11.28 12.29
CA ARG A 320 20.88 11.32 13.70
C ARG A 320 19.83 12.42 13.83
N PRO A 321 18.65 12.12 14.39
CA PRO A 321 17.61 13.13 14.56
C PRO A 321 18.04 14.34 15.41
N ASP A 322 19.20 14.27 16.07
CA ASP A 322 19.65 15.25 17.06
C ASP A 322 20.64 16.31 16.54
N GLU A 323 21.17 16.19 15.31
CA GLU A 323 22.03 17.23 14.75
C GLU A 323 21.21 18.32 14.05
N ARG A 324 20.77 19.31 14.85
CA ARG A 324 20.35 20.62 14.36
C ARG A 324 21.53 21.28 13.62
N SER A 325 21.61 21.07 12.32
CA SER A 325 22.43 21.90 11.44
C SER A 325 21.88 23.33 11.47
N VAL A 326 22.57 24.19 12.21
CA VAL A 326 22.42 25.64 12.14
C VAL A 326 22.93 26.06 10.77
N TRP A 327 22.01 26.31 9.84
CA TRP A 327 22.34 26.95 8.57
C TRP A 327 22.88 28.36 8.86
N PRO A 328 24.01 28.79 8.25
CA PRO A 328 24.47 30.15 8.39
C PRO A 328 23.50 31.07 7.64
N THR A 329 22.73 31.86 8.38
CA THR A 329 22.03 33.03 7.84
C THR A 329 23.07 34.04 7.39
N THR A 330 23.33 34.09 6.09
CA THR A 330 23.97 35.25 5.46
C THR A 330 22.91 36.34 5.26
N SER A 331 23.17 37.47 5.89
CA SER A 331 22.42 38.72 5.79
C SER A 331 22.90 39.56 4.60
N SER A 332 22.01 40.44 4.11
CA SER A 332 22.22 41.51 3.10
C SER A 332 22.01 41.10 1.64
N SER A 333 21.19 41.75 0.79
CA SER A 333 20.30 42.91 0.92
C SER A 333 19.29 42.97 -0.24
N ARG A 334 18.10 43.52 0.08
CA ARG A 334 17.03 44.15 -0.72
C ARG A 334 17.19 44.28 -2.25
N LEU A 335 16.19 43.81 -3.02
CA LEU A 335 15.12 44.63 -3.65
C LEU A 335 14.19 43.79 -4.55
N LEU A 336 12.90 44.19 -4.55
CA LEU A 336 11.75 43.77 -5.36
C LEU A 336 11.01 42.49 -4.90
N GLY A 337 9.86 42.76 -4.27
CA GLY A 337 8.94 41.77 -3.73
C GLY A 337 8.09 41.09 -4.80
N ILE A 338 8.10 39.77 -4.75
CA ILE A 338 7.08 38.87 -5.27
C ILE A 338 6.89 37.81 -4.16
N PRO A 339 5.67 37.55 -3.68
CA PRO A 339 5.45 36.50 -2.69
C PRO A 339 5.62 35.14 -3.35
N SER A 340 6.80 34.52 -3.18
CA SER A 340 7.01 33.12 -3.54
C SER A 340 6.36 32.23 -2.48
N HIS A 341 5.14 31.77 -2.73
CA HIS A 341 4.57 30.62 -2.01
C HIS A 341 5.39 29.38 -2.37
N GLN A 342 6.36 29.06 -1.52
CA GLN A 342 7.10 27.82 -1.59
C GLN A 342 6.26 26.74 -0.90
N THR A 343 5.38 26.11 -1.65
CA THR A 343 4.55 25.01 -1.16
C THR A 343 5.44 23.79 -0.93
N ARG A 344 5.82 23.56 0.33
CA ARG A 344 6.39 22.28 0.77
C ARG A 344 5.29 21.23 0.72
N TRP A 345 5.44 20.26 -0.17
CA TRP A 345 4.58 19.08 -0.23
C TRP A 345 5.21 17.96 0.58
N SER A 346 4.53 17.56 1.65
CA SER A 346 4.82 16.33 2.40
C SER A 346 3.94 15.22 1.84
N THR A 347 4.54 14.25 1.15
CA THR A 347 3.87 13.00 0.80
C THR A 347 3.66 12.20 2.09
N LEU A 348 2.42 12.09 2.54
CA LEU A 348 2.04 11.24 3.67
C LEU A 348 2.05 9.78 3.20
N PHE A 349 2.98 8.99 3.74
CA PHE A 349 3.01 7.55 3.56
C PHE A 349 2.12 6.89 4.62
N PHE A 350 1.15 6.09 4.19
CA PHE A 350 0.41 5.21 5.10
C PHE A 350 1.30 4.02 5.44
N ILE A 351 1.71 3.95 6.71
CA ILE A 351 2.49 2.85 7.25
C ILE A 351 1.56 2.04 8.15
N GLY A 352 1.13 0.86 7.69
CA GLY A 352 0.60 -0.17 8.59
C GLY A 352 1.74 -0.67 9.48
N VAL A 353 1.52 -0.75 10.80
CA VAL A 353 2.46 -1.32 11.77
C VAL A 353 1.82 -2.57 12.36
N ARG A 354 2.44 -3.74 12.18
CA ARG A 354 1.98 -5.05 12.69
C ARG A 354 2.77 -5.42 13.95
N ARG A 355 2.11 -5.91 15.00
CA ARG A 355 2.78 -6.58 16.14
C ARG A 355 2.73 -8.10 15.91
N ARG A 356 3.89 -8.77 15.95
CA ARG A 356 3.97 -10.24 16.07
C ARG A 356 3.83 -10.64 17.54
N SER A 357 2.92 -11.56 17.84
CA SER A 357 2.96 -12.32 19.11
C SER A 357 4.13 -13.29 19.08
N GLN A 358 4.88 -13.37 20.18
CA GLN A 358 5.99 -14.33 20.35
C GLN A 358 5.46 -15.77 20.20
N TRP A 359 6.06 -16.53 19.28
CA TRP A 359 5.88 -17.97 19.20
C TRP A 359 7.08 -18.65 19.88
N SER A 360 6.83 -19.37 20.97
CA SER A 360 7.78 -20.37 21.49
C SER A 360 7.72 -21.61 20.60
N ALA A 361 8.88 -22.02 20.09
CA ALA A 361 9.02 -23.18 19.21
C ALA A 361 8.51 -24.46 19.92
N LEU A 362 7.38 -25.00 19.47
CA LEU A 362 6.96 -26.36 19.80
C LEU A 362 7.62 -27.32 18.80
N SER A 363 8.69 -27.95 19.26
CA SER A 363 9.29 -29.11 18.60
C SER A 363 8.33 -30.30 18.69
N LEU A 364 7.63 -30.61 17.59
CA LEU A 364 6.92 -31.87 17.42
C LEU A 364 7.91 -32.95 17.00
N THR A 365 8.45 -33.70 17.96
CA THR A 365 9.04 -35.02 17.70
C THR A 365 7.90 -36.02 17.54
N LEU A 366 7.78 -36.57 16.33
CA LEU A 366 6.91 -37.71 16.03
C LEU A 366 7.43 -38.96 16.76
N SER A 367 6.56 -39.62 17.51
CA SER A 367 6.67 -41.00 17.97
C SER A 367 5.44 -41.77 17.54
#